data_AF-A0A2V9R790-F1
#
_entry.id   AF-A0A2V9R790-F1
#
_cell.length_a   1.000
_cell.length_b   1.000
_cell.length_c   1.000
_cell.angle_alpha   90.00
_cell.angle_beta   90.00
_cell.angle_gamma   90.00
#
_symmetry.space_group_name_H-M   'P 1'
#
loop_
_entity.id
_entity.type
_entity.pdbx_description
1 polymer ?
#
loop_
_entity_poly.entity_id
_entity_poly.type
_entity_poly.pdbx_seq_one_letter_code
_entity_poly.pdbx_strand_id
1 'polypeptide(L)'
;GKMSIRAGVGQFYQRERLSNGLSMANNSPFSLTAPSIDRTLDVPVPPGQGTGAPNFGVDPSNQIPNTWQWNLTVEREVFRDSKLELAYVGNRGIHLLRYTDANFVNPPSSWLEYSTNSTLLANLIASGEDPATAAADAGSANNGLRPFGRTPACDPLSDPGCGNFG
;
A
#
# COMPACT_ATOMS: atom_id res chain seq x y z
N GLY A 1 14.63 -38.51 -34.25
CA GLY A 1 15.65 -38.19 -33.23
C GLY A 1 15.29 -38.87 -31.93
N LYS A 2 16.27 -39.25 -31.11
CA LYS A 2 16.05 -39.97 -29.83
C LYS A 2 15.80 -39.05 -28.63
N MET A 3 15.81 -37.74 -28.85
CA MET A 3 15.62 -36.70 -27.83
C MET A 3 14.75 -35.58 -28.39
N SER A 4 13.85 -35.04 -27.56
CA SER A 4 12.98 -33.90 -27.83
C SER A 4 13.07 -32.93 -26.66
N ILE A 5 13.20 -31.64 -26.97
CA ILE A 5 13.20 -30.56 -25.98
C ILE A 5 12.08 -29.60 -26.35
N ARG A 6 11.28 -29.23 -25.35
CA ARG A 6 10.26 -28.19 -25.44
C ARG A 6 10.52 -27.19 -24.33
N ALA A 7 10.53 -25.90 -24.65
CA ALA A 7 10.71 -24.85 -23.66
C ALA A 7 9.89 -23.64 -24.07
N GLY A 8 9.43 -22.88 -23.07
CA GLY A 8 8.74 -21.62 -23.26
C GLY A 8 8.99 -20.68 -22.09
N VAL A 9 9.07 -19.39 -22.39
CA VAL A 9 9.15 -18.31 -21.39
C VAL A 9 8.24 -17.17 -21.82
N GLY A 10 7.54 -16.57 -20.88
CA GLY A 10 6.67 -15.43 -21.13
C GLY A 10 6.59 -14.50 -19.94
N GLN A 11 6.51 -13.20 -20.24
CA GLN A 11 6.22 -12.15 -19.27
C GLN A 11 4.77 -11.72 -19.43
N PHE A 12 4.04 -11.70 -18.33
CA PHE A 12 2.63 -11.34 -18.28
C PHE A 12 2.44 -10.15 -17.34
N TYR A 13 1.79 -9.11 -17.83
CA TYR A 13 1.47 -7.92 -17.04
C TYR A 13 0.06 -8.02 -16.49
N GLN A 14 -0.11 -7.64 -15.23
CA GLN A 14 -1.43 -7.50 -14.63
C GLN A 14 -1.93 -6.07 -14.81
N ARG A 15 -3.25 -5.91 -14.97
CA ARG A 15 -3.87 -4.59 -14.89
C ARG A 15 -4.22 -4.30 -13.43
N GLU A 16 -3.88 -3.11 -12.95
CA GLU A 16 -4.31 -2.67 -11.62
C GLU A 16 -5.83 -2.76 -11.45
N ARG A 17 -6.23 -3.15 -10.24
CA ARG A 17 -7.63 -3.09 -9.80
C ARG A 17 -7.99 -1.63 -9.52
N LEU A 18 -9.11 -1.17 -10.10
CA LEU A 18 -9.68 0.17 -9.91
C LEU A 18 -9.84 0.58 -8.44
N SER A 19 -10.05 -0.39 -7.54
CA SER A 19 -10.23 -0.13 -6.10
C SER A 19 -9.04 0.57 -5.45
N ASN A 20 -7.82 0.36 -5.95
CA ASN A 20 -6.63 0.99 -5.36
C ASN A 20 -6.62 2.51 -5.59
N GLY A 21 -7.08 2.96 -6.77
CA GLY A 21 -7.18 4.40 -7.07
C GLY A 21 -8.39 5.08 -6.44
N LEU A 22 -9.48 4.33 -6.18
CA LEU A 22 -10.72 4.91 -5.64
C LEU A 22 -10.54 5.47 -4.22
N SER A 23 -9.72 4.83 -3.38
CA SER A 23 -9.42 5.31 -2.02
C SER A 23 -8.68 6.64 -2.00
N MET A 24 -7.92 6.96 -3.05
CA MET A 24 -7.22 8.24 -3.19
C MET A 24 -8.17 9.42 -3.47
N ALA A 25 -9.41 9.16 -3.91
CA ALA A 25 -10.42 10.19 -4.10
C ALA A 25 -10.82 10.88 -2.77
N ASN A 26 -10.57 10.22 -1.64
CA ASN A 26 -10.81 10.77 -0.30
C ASN A 26 -9.64 11.63 0.22
N ASN A 27 -8.57 11.84 -0.57
CA ASN A 27 -7.52 12.77 -0.18
C ASN A 27 -8.01 14.22 -0.32
N SER A 28 -7.72 15.04 0.69
CA SER A 28 -7.91 16.50 0.62
C SER A 28 -7.06 17.10 -0.51
N PRO A 29 -7.52 18.15 -1.23
CA PRO A 29 -8.73 18.95 -1.01
C PRO A 29 -10.00 18.44 -1.72
N PHE A 30 -9.95 17.29 -2.38
CA PHE A 30 -11.04 16.80 -3.24
C PHE A 30 -12.14 16.07 -2.47
N SER A 31 -11.89 15.75 -1.20
CA SER A 31 -12.91 15.29 -0.26
C SER A 31 -13.73 16.47 0.25
N LEU A 32 -14.91 16.65 -0.34
CA LEU A 32 -15.87 17.68 0.05
C LEU A 32 -16.95 17.05 0.93
N THR A 33 -17.13 17.58 2.14
CA THR A 33 -18.31 17.27 2.95
C THR A 33 -19.36 18.35 2.71
N ALA A 34 -20.56 17.94 2.30
CA ALA A 34 -21.69 18.86 2.21
C ALA A 34 -22.11 19.29 3.63
N PRO A 35 -22.20 20.59 3.93
CA PRO A 35 -22.70 21.05 5.21
C PRO A 35 -24.23 20.90 5.15
N SER A 36 -24.73 19.86 5.83
CA SER A 36 -26.16 19.52 5.99
C SER A 36 -26.96 19.18 4.73
N ILE A 37 -28.03 18.40 4.93
CA ILE A 37 -29.03 18.02 3.89
C ILE A 37 -30.17 19.06 3.84
N ASP A 38 -30.22 19.99 4.80
CA ASP A 38 -31.25 21.03 4.90
C ASP A 38 -30.94 22.18 3.92
N ARG A 39 -31.39 22.00 2.68
CA ARG A 39 -31.31 23.02 1.62
C ARG A 39 -32.59 23.87 1.68
N THR A 40 -32.55 25.02 2.35
CA THR A 40 -33.66 25.98 2.30
C THR A 40 -33.61 26.77 0.99
N LEU A 41 -34.76 27.09 0.40
CA LEU A 41 -34.84 27.76 -0.90
C LEU A 41 -34.40 29.23 -0.84
N ASP A 42 -34.46 29.83 0.35
CA ASP A 42 -34.27 31.27 0.57
C ASP A 42 -32.88 31.66 1.09
N VAL A 43 -31.99 30.70 1.35
CA VAL A 43 -30.65 30.98 1.90
C VAL A 43 -29.56 30.28 1.07
N PRO A 44 -28.57 31.01 0.53
CA PRO A 44 -27.41 30.40 -0.09
C PRO A 44 -26.66 29.51 0.90
N VAL A 45 -26.59 28.21 0.61
CA VAL A 45 -25.80 27.26 1.42
C VAL A 45 -24.31 27.52 1.14
N PRO A 46 -23.46 27.69 2.18
CA PRO A 46 -22.03 27.83 2.01
C PRO A 46 -21.44 26.64 1.23
N PRO A 47 -20.44 26.85 0.36
CA PRO A 47 -19.74 25.74 -0.28
C PRO A 47 -19.19 24.78 0.78
N GLY A 48 -19.28 23.48 0.49
CA GLY A 48 -18.75 22.46 1.40
C GLY A 48 -17.27 22.70 1.67
N GLN A 49 -16.91 22.59 2.95
CA GLN A 49 -15.52 22.70 3.36
C GLN A 49 -14.77 21.44 2.92
N GLY A 50 -13.56 21.61 2.41
CA GLY A 50 -12.65 20.49 2.16
C GLY A 50 -12.32 19.85 3.50
N THR A 51 -12.73 18.61 3.70
CA THR A 51 -12.43 17.85 4.92
C THR A 51 -11.61 16.64 4.52
N GLY A 52 -10.44 16.48 5.14
CA GLY A 52 -9.60 15.30 4.91
C GLY A 52 -8.16 15.54 5.30
N ALA A 53 -7.55 14.54 5.93
CA ALA A 53 -6.11 14.37 5.97
C ALA A 53 -5.68 13.50 4.77
N PRO A 54 -4.42 13.56 4.32
CA PRO A 54 -3.88 12.58 3.39
C PRO A 54 -4.01 11.18 4.00
N ASN A 55 -4.80 10.30 3.39
CA ASN A 55 -5.09 8.97 3.93
C ASN A 55 -4.41 7.85 3.14
N PHE A 56 -4.26 8.04 1.82
CA PHE A 56 -3.65 7.05 0.93
C PHE A 56 -2.64 7.70 0.00
N GLY A 57 -1.46 7.10 -0.11
CA GLY A 57 -0.44 7.43 -1.09
C GLY A 57 -0.21 6.27 -2.04
N VAL A 58 0.23 6.57 -3.26
CA VAL A 58 0.69 5.58 -4.23
C VAL A 58 2.13 5.91 -4.61
N ASP A 59 2.95 4.87 -4.79
CA ASP A 59 4.28 5.04 -5.36
C ASP A 59 4.13 5.50 -6.82
N PRO A 60 4.70 6.67 -7.21
CA PRO A 60 4.65 7.15 -8.59
C PRO A 60 5.61 6.40 -9.52
N SER A 61 6.33 5.37 -9.06
CA SER A 61 7.22 4.58 -9.90
C SER A 61 6.48 3.93 -11.07
N ASN A 62 7.18 3.81 -12.22
CA ASN A 62 6.61 3.20 -13.43
C ASN A 62 6.68 1.65 -13.40
N GLN A 63 6.68 1.06 -12.21
CA GLN A 63 6.83 -0.39 -12.03
C GLN A 63 5.47 -1.06 -12.09
N ILE A 64 5.20 -1.74 -13.21
CA ILE A 64 3.94 -2.47 -13.39
C ILE A 64 4.09 -3.90 -12.85
N PRO A 65 3.13 -4.41 -12.05
CA PRO A 65 3.11 -5.78 -11.59
C PRO A 65 3.19 -6.76 -12.76
N ASN A 66 4.17 -7.65 -12.71
CA ASN A 66 4.39 -8.64 -13.76
C ASN A 66 4.77 -10.01 -13.21
N THR A 67 4.44 -11.03 -13.97
CA THR A 67 4.79 -12.42 -13.67
C THR A 67 5.55 -13.02 -14.83
N TRP A 68 6.72 -13.56 -14.54
CA TRP A 68 7.47 -14.42 -15.45
C TRP A 68 7.04 -15.87 -15.26
N GLN A 69 6.81 -16.57 -16.35
CA GLN A 69 6.54 -18.01 -16.35
C GLN A 69 7.47 -18.70 -17.31
N TRP A 70 8.00 -19.85 -16.90
CA TRP A 70 8.84 -20.69 -17.75
C TRP A 70 8.49 -22.16 -17.60
N ASN A 71 8.64 -22.90 -18.70
CA ASN A 71 8.51 -24.34 -18.74
C ASN A 71 9.66 -24.94 -19.55
N LEU A 72 10.13 -26.10 -19.13
CA LEU A 72 11.15 -26.90 -19.80
C LEU A 72 10.77 -28.36 -19.69
N THR A 73 10.64 -29.03 -20.83
CA THR A 73 10.40 -30.47 -20.93
C THR A 73 11.46 -31.11 -21.79
N VAL A 74 12.10 -32.16 -21.28
CA VAL A 74 13.08 -32.97 -21.99
C VAL A 74 12.57 -34.41 -22.05
N GLU A 75 12.43 -34.93 -23.25
CA GLU A 75 12.06 -36.33 -23.52
C GLU A 75 13.24 -37.03 -24.16
N ARG A 76 13.58 -38.22 -23.68
CA ARG A 76 14.63 -39.07 -24.26
C ARG A 76 14.20 -40.54 -24.27
N GLU A 77 14.47 -41.21 -25.38
CA GLU A 77 14.39 -42.68 -25.48
C GLU A 77 15.58 -43.31 -24.72
N VAL A 78 15.30 -44.13 -23.70
CA VAL A 78 16.31 -44.72 -22.80
C VAL A 78 16.60 -46.18 -23.14
N PHE A 79 15.57 -46.94 -23.53
CA PHE A 79 15.67 -48.30 -24.06
C PHE A 79 14.77 -48.45 -25.28
N ARG A 80 14.89 -49.56 -26.02
CA ARG A 80 13.92 -49.91 -27.06
C ARG A 80 12.52 -49.83 -26.47
N ASP A 81 11.66 -49.03 -27.09
CA ASP A 81 10.26 -48.83 -26.70
C ASP A 81 10.05 -48.17 -25.31
N SER A 82 11.10 -47.62 -24.68
CA SER A 82 11.00 -46.91 -23.39
C SER A 82 11.45 -45.45 -23.48
N LYS A 83 10.65 -44.56 -22.91
CA LYS A 83 10.92 -43.10 -22.89
C LYS A 83 10.92 -42.56 -21.48
N LEU A 84 11.85 -41.65 -21.21
CA LEU A 84 11.90 -40.85 -19.99
C LEU A 84 11.58 -39.40 -20.33
N GLU A 85 10.63 -38.82 -19.62
CA GLU A 85 10.26 -37.41 -19.74
C GLU A 85 10.51 -36.71 -18.40
N LEU A 86 11.17 -35.56 -18.45
CA LEU A 86 11.38 -34.68 -17.31
C LEU A 86 10.81 -33.31 -17.66
N ALA A 87 9.86 -32.83 -16.86
CA ALA A 87 9.25 -31.52 -17.01
C ALA A 87 9.49 -30.66 -15.77
N TYR A 88 9.81 -29.39 -15.99
CA TYR A 88 10.00 -28.38 -14.96
C TYR A 88 9.21 -27.12 -15.34
N VAL A 89 8.47 -26.58 -14.36
CA VAL A 89 7.69 -25.35 -14.51
C VAL A 89 8.03 -24.41 -13.36
N GLY A 90 8.10 -23.12 -13.65
CA GLY A 90 8.34 -22.10 -12.63
C GLY A 90 7.65 -20.79 -12.95
N ASN A 91 7.37 -20.05 -11.89
CA ASN A 91 6.76 -18.72 -11.94
C ASN A 91 7.45 -17.77 -10.96
N ARG A 92 7.54 -16.49 -11.34
CA ARG A 92 8.06 -15.42 -10.46
C ARG A 92 7.25 -14.15 -10.66
N GLY A 93 6.57 -13.71 -9.61
CA GLY A 93 5.94 -12.40 -9.55
C GLY A 93 6.94 -11.32 -9.13
N ILE A 94 6.90 -10.17 -9.79
CA ILE A 94 7.77 -9.01 -9.55
C ILE A 94 6.90 -7.75 -9.53
N HIS A 95 7.27 -6.77 -8.70
CA HIS A 95 6.54 -5.51 -8.53
C HIS A 95 5.06 -5.70 -8.15
N LEU A 96 4.79 -6.70 -7.31
CA LEU A 96 3.43 -6.97 -6.86
C LEU A 96 2.93 -5.82 -5.99
N LEU A 97 1.68 -5.45 -6.22
CA LEU A 97 0.99 -4.41 -5.46
C LEU A 97 0.92 -4.79 -3.98
N ARG A 98 1.37 -3.88 -3.11
CA ARG A 98 1.40 -4.06 -1.65
C ARG A 98 0.88 -2.82 -0.97
N TYR A 99 0.02 -3.01 0.03
CA TYR A 99 -0.36 -1.94 0.96
C TYR A 99 0.61 -1.94 2.13
N THR A 100 1.08 -0.76 2.49
CA THR A 100 1.94 -0.54 3.66
C THR A 100 1.38 0.60 4.47
N ASP A 101 1.33 0.41 5.79
CA ASP A 101 0.99 1.47 6.71
C ASP A 101 2.24 2.34 6.95
N ALA A 102 2.24 3.55 6.39
CA ALA A 102 3.31 4.52 6.60
C ALA A 102 3.36 4.99 8.07
N ASN A 103 2.27 4.82 8.81
CA ASN A 103 2.10 5.17 10.20
C ASN A 103 2.04 3.92 11.09
N PHE A 104 2.86 2.90 10.79
CA PHE A 104 2.97 1.68 11.61
C PHE A 104 3.85 1.89 12.86
N VAL A 105 3.38 1.51 14.06
CA VAL A 105 4.11 1.76 15.32
C VAL A 105 5.06 0.60 15.56
N ASN A 106 6.38 0.86 15.56
CA ASN A 106 7.40 -0.17 15.74
C ASN A 106 8.50 0.34 16.69
N PRO A 107 9.01 -0.48 17.64
CA PRO A 107 8.68 -1.89 17.93
C PRO A 107 7.37 -2.10 18.70
N PRO A 108 6.82 -3.33 18.74
CA PRO A 108 5.56 -3.63 19.45
C PRO A 108 5.51 -3.20 20.92
N SER A 109 6.66 -3.09 21.58
CA SER A 109 6.75 -2.61 22.97
C SER A 109 6.28 -1.16 23.16
N SER A 110 6.23 -0.35 22.10
CA SER A 110 5.78 1.05 22.14
C SER A 110 4.26 1.22 21.93
N TRP A 111 3.52 0.14 21.65
CA TRP A 111 2.08 0.20 21.39
C TRP A 111 1.27 0.70 22.59
N LEU A 112 1.65 0.27 23.80
CA LEU A 112 0.96 0.68 25.03
C LEU A 112 1.13 2.18 25.29
N GLU A 113 2.36 2.68 25.16
CA GLU A 113 2.65 4.11 25.30
C GLU A 113 1.92 4.92 24.22
N TYR A 114 1.94 4.47 22.96
CA TYR A 114 1.19 5.11 21.89
C TYR A 114 -0.33 5.16 22.17
N SER A 115 -0.92 4.08 22.68
CA SER A 115 -2.36 4.02 22.99
C SER A 115 -2.78 4.92 24.17
N THR A 116 -1.82 5.30 25.03
CA THR A 116 -2.09 6.05 26.26
C THR A 116 -1.59 7.50 26.21
N ASN A 117 -0.72 7.85 25.26
CA ASN A 117 -0.14 9.18 25.08
C ASN A 117 -0.94 10.07 24.11
N SER A 118 -2.27 9.97 24.10
CA SER A 118 -3.13 10.95 23.41
C SER A 118 -3.35 12.19 24.29
N THR A 119 -2.26 12.88 24.65
CA THR A 119 -2.27 14.06 25.52
C THR A 119 -2.48 15.38 24.77
N LEU A 120 -2.53 15.34 23.43
CA LEU A 120 -2.69 16.54 22.59
C LEU A 120 -3.98 17.31 22.88
N LEU A 121 -5.11 16.61 23.01
CA LEU A 121 -6.39 17.23 23.35
C LEU A 121 -6.35 17.92 24.72
N ALA A 122 -5.79 17.25 25.73
CA ALA A 122 -5.64 17.79 27.07
C ALA A 122 -4.67 18.98 27.12
N ASN A 123 -3.58 18.92 26.36
CA ASN A 123 -2.57 19.99 26.28
C ASN A 123 -3.08 21.22 25.51
N LEU A 124 -3.84 21.04 24.42
CA LEU A 124 -4.44 22.15 23.66
C LEU A 124 -5.54 22.85 24.48
N ILE A 125 -6.40 22.10 25.17
CA ILE A 125 -7.38 22.65 26.11
C ILE A 125 -6.67 23.38 27.28
N ALA A 126 -5.59 22.80 27.83
CA ALA A 126 -4.80 23.43 28.88
C ALA A 126 -4.05 24.68 28.40
N SER A 127 -3.78 24.80 27.10
CA SER A 127 -3.18 25.99 26.48
C SER A 127 -4.18 27.13 26.25
N GLY A 128 -5.46 26.91 26.59
CA GLY A 128 -6.53 27.90 26.45
C GLY A 128 -7.25 27.86 25.10
N GLU A 129 -7.01 26.82 24.30
CA GLU A 129 -7.75 26.60 23.06
C GLU A 129 -9.17 26.10 23.36
N ASP A 130 -10.16 26.60 22.62
CA ASP A 130 -11.54 26.16 22.77
C ASP A 130 -11.66 24.65 22.52
N PRO A 131 -12.37 23.88 23.36
CA PRO A 131 -12.44 22.42 23.28
C PRO A 131 -12.90 21.86 21.93
N ALA A 132 -13.73 22.58 21.17
CA ALA A 132 -14.15 22.10 19.84
C ALA A 132 -13.02 22.24 18.81
N THR A 133 -12.24 23.32 18.91
CA THR A 133 -11.07 23.57 18.05
C THR A 133 -9.92 22.63 18.42
N ALA A 134 -9.65 22.49 19.72
CA ALA A 134 -8.63 21.58 20.25
C ALA A 134 -8.91 20.11 19.89
N ALA A 135 -10.18 19.69 19.84
CA ALA A 135 -10.57 18.36 19.38
C ALA A 135 -10.32 18.14 17.89
N ALA A 136 -10.58 19.15 17.05
CA ALA A 136 -10.29 19.11 15.62
C ALA A 136 -8.78 19.07 15.36
N ASP A 137 -8.00 19.88 16.08
CA ASP A 137 -6.55 19.99 15.92
C ASP A 137 -5.80 18.76 16.48
N ALA A 138 -6.23 18.22 17.63
CA ALA A 138 -5.71 16.95 18.11
C ALA A 138 -6.09 15.78 17.19
N GLY A 139 -7.29 15.79 16.62
CA GLY A 139 -7.72 14.82 15.61
C GLY A 139 -6.86 14.89 14.34
N SER A 140 -6.52 16.09 13.90
CA SER A 140 -5.61 16.36 12.79
C SER A 140 -4.18 15.90 13.08
N ALA A 141 -3.66 16.19 14.28
CA ALA A 141 -2.32 15.79 14.71
C ALA A 141 -2.17 14.27 14.89
N ASN A 142 -3.23 13.57 15.32
CA ASN A 142 -3.26 12.10 15.38
C ASN A 142 -3.37 11.46 13.98
N ASN A 143 -3.94 12.17 13.00
CA ASN A 143 -4.02 11.76 11.59
C ASN A 143 -2.82 12.22 10.74
N GLY A 144 -1.91 13.02 11.29
CA GLY A 144 -0.67 13.40 10.63
C GLY A 144 0.28 12.22 10.53
N LEU A 145 0.95 12.06 9.38
CA LEU A 145 2.13 11.19 9.31
C LEU A 145 3.11 11.66 10.38
N ARG A 146 3.44 10.80 11.36
CA ARG A 146 4.49 11.15 12.34
C ARG A 146 5.74 11.57 11.55
N PRO A 147 6.47 12.61 12.00
CA PRO A 147 7.73 13.02 11.37
C PRO A 147 8.55 11.76 11.20
N PHE A 148 8.83 11.36 9.97
CA PHE A 148 9.32 10.03 9.62
C PHE A 148 10.37 9.58 10.63
N GLY A 149 9.98 8.81 11.65
CA GLY A 149 10.89 7.89 12.27
C GLY A 149 11.23 6.98 11.11
N ARG A 150 12.48 7.07 10.61
CA ARG A 150 13.00 6.34 9.46
C ARG A 150 12.05 5.20 9.16
N THR A 151 11.31 5.24 8.04
CA THR A 151 10.83 4.01 7.42
C THR A 151 11.93 3.00 7.69
N PRO A 152 11.72 1.86 8.38
CA PRO A 152 12.81 0.95 8.68
C PRO A 152 13.54 0.78 7.37
N ALA A 153 14.69 1.43 7.28
CA ALA A 153 15.33 1.67 6.01
C ALA A 153 15.95 0.32 5.81
N CYS A 154 15.24 -0.57 5.13
CA CYS A 154 15.62 -1.94 4.81
C CYS A 154 16.82 -2.38 5.65
N ASP A 155 16.62 -2.80 6.90
CA ASP A 155 17.76 -3.19 7.72
C ASP A 155 18.38 -4.43 7.02
N PRO A 156 19.58 -4.32 6.44
CA PRO A 156 20.13 -5.39 5.61
C PRO A 156 20.38 -6.67 6.40
N LEU A 157 20.36 -6.58 7.74
CA LEU A 157 20.58 -7.69 8.65
C LEU A 157 19.29 -8.45 8.98
N SER A 158 18.11 -7.85 8.79
CA SER A 158 16.82 -8.46 9.12
C SER A 158 15.90 -8.70 7.92
N ASP A 159 16.17 -8.10 6.75
CA ASP A 159 15.34 -8.25 5.55
C ASP A 159 16.16 -8.52 4.27
N PRO A 160 16.50 -9.79 3.97
CA PRO A 160 17.39 -10.16 2.85
C PRO A 160 16.84 -9.89 1.45
N GLY A 161 15.60 -9.38 1.32
CA GLY A 161 15.01 -8.93 0.05
C GLY A 161 15.02 -7.42 -0.16
N CYS A 162 15.47 -6.66 0.82
CA CYS A 162 15.31 -5.21 0.89
C CYS A 162 16.60 -4.54 0.40
N GLY A 163 16.62 -4.13 -0.89
CA GLY A 163 17.78 -3.48 -1.51
C GLY A 163 18.04 -3.86 -2.97
N ASN A 164 17.32 -4.82 -3.53
CA ASN A 164 17.45 -5.16 -4.95
C ASN A 164 16.36 -4.47 -5.78
N PHE A 165 16.42 -3.14 -5.81
CA PHE A 165 15.77 -2.33 -6.85
C PHE A 165 16.88 -1.86 -7.79
N GLY A 166 17.26 -2.75 -8.70
CA GLY A 166 18.07 -2.48 -9.88
C GLY A 166 17.33 -3.01 -11.11
#